data_AF-A0A3E0GWM4-F1
#
_entry.id   AF-A0A3E0GWM4-F1
#
_cell.length_a   1.000
_cell.length_b   1.000
_cell.length_c   1.000
_cell.angle_alpha   90.00
_cell.angle_beta   90.00
_cell.angle_gamma   90.00
#
_symmetry.space_group_name_H-M   'P 1'
#
loop_
_entity.id
_entity.type
_entity.pdbx_description
1 polymer ?
#
loop_
_entity_poly.entity_id
_entity_poly.type
_entity_poly.pdbx_seq_one_letter_code
_entity_poly.pdbx_strand_id
1 'polypeptide(L)'
;MSVQTDLPRVVAAVVAPDSPVGQLAAVIEELTSHLPAADQPRECALCSRSWPCDGFDNAAKELGRARIPVGLWVPLSLHPILWPQQPSFGTRAN
;
A
#
# COMPACT_ATOMS: atom_id res chain seq x y z
N MET A 1 -14.05 -27.85 -12.72
CA MET A 1 -13.68 -26.81 -13.72
C MET A 1 -13.71 -25.48 -12.97
N SER A 2 -12.55 -24.99 -12.54
CA SER A 2 -12.46 -23.74 -11.78
C SER A 2 -12.50 -22.58 -12.77
N VAL A 3 -13.48 -21.69 -12.63
CA VAL A 3 -13.53 -20.44 -13.37
C VAL A 3 -12.45 -19.53 -12.79
N GLN A 4 -11.29 -19.45 -13.46
CA GLN A 4 -10.33 -18.39 -13.22
C GLN A 4 -10.92 -17.11 -13.82
N THR A 5 -11.51 -16.28 -12.96
CA THR A 5 -11.95 -14.95 -13.35
C THR A 5 -10.70 -14.11 -13.61
N ASP A 6 -10.26 -14.07 -14.87
CA ASP A 6 -9.23 -13.17 -15.37
C ASP A 6 -9.81 -11.74 -15.34
N LEU A 7 -9.86 -11.15 -14.14
CA LEU A 7 -10.19 -9.74 -13.99
C LEU A 7 -9.06 -8.96 -14.67
N PRO A 8 -9.36 -8.00 -15.56
CA PRO A 8 -8.32 -7.24 -16.23
C PRO A 8 -7.44 -6.56 -15.18
N ARG A 9 -6.14 -6.89 -15.20
CA ARG A 9 -5.14 -6.20 -14.40
C ARG A 9 -5.10 -4.75 -14.87
N VAL A 10 -5.71 -3.84 -14.12
CA VAL A 10 -5.58 -2.40 -14.40
C VAL A 10 -4.13 -2.02 -14.13
N VAL A 11 -3.36 -1.78 -15.19
CA VAL A 11 -1.90 -1.54 -15.10
C VAL A 11 -1.57 -0.05 -14.95
N ALA A 12 -2.51 0.86 -15.24
CA ALA A 12 -2.31 2.30 -15.15
C ALA A 12 -3.63 3.06 -14.95
N ALA A 13 -3.59 4.18 -14.22
CA ALA A 13 -4.70 5.11 -14.04
C ALA A 13 -4.33 6.47 -14.65
N VAL A 14 -5.24 7.06 -15.44
CA VAL A 14 -5.06 8.42 -15.98
C VAL A 14 -5.69 9.41 -15.01
N VAL A 15 -4.91 10.42 -14.61
CA VAL A 15 -5.33 11.44 -13.65
C VAL A 15 -5.07 12.83 -14.21
N ALA A 16 -5.89 13.81 -13.83
CA ALA A 16 -5.66 15.19 -14.21
C ALA A 16 -4.37 15.70 -13.55
N PRO A 17 -3.45 16.35 -14.28
CA PRO A 17 -2.11 16.70 -13.79
C PRO A 17 -2.15 17.72 -12.64
N ASP A 18 -3.18 18.55 -12.59
CA ASP A 18 -3.43 19.56 -11.56
C ASP A 18 -4.21 19.02 -10.35
N SER A 19 -4.73 17.79 -10.42
CA SER A 19 -5.35 17.15 -9.26
C SER A 19 -4.32 16.82 -8.18
N PRO A 20 -4.73 16.69 -6.90
CA PRO A 20 -3.81 16.28 -5.84
C PRO A 20 -3.08 14.96 -6.13
N VAL A 21 -3.76 14.02 -6.79
CA VAL A 21 -3.18 12.73 -7.22
C VAL A 21 -2.19 12.94 -8.38
N GLY A 22 -2.52 13.77 -9.36
CA GLY A 22 -1.65 14.09 -10.50
C GLY A 22 -0.36 14.78 -10.08
N GLN A 23 -0.43 15.73 -9.15
CA GLN A 23 0.75 16.43 -8.62
C GLN A 23 1.70 15.50 -7.83
N LEU A 24 1.19 14.37 -7.33
CA LEU A 24 1.94 13.38 -6.54
C LEU A 24 2.13 12.07 -7.29
N ALA A 25 1.93 12.04 -8.61
CA ALA A 25 2.02 10.81 -9.40
C ALA A 25 3.35 10.08 -9.21
N ALA A 26 4.47 10.80 -9.19
CA ALA A 26 5.80 10.22 -8.95
C ALA A 26 5.94 9.62 -7.54
N VAL A 27 5.34 10.25 -6.52
CA VAL A 27 5.35 9.74 -5.13
C VAL A 27 4.49 8.47 -5.02
N ILE A 28 3.37 8.43 -5.74
CA ILE A 28 2.49 7.24 -5.80
C ILE A 28 3.18 6.11 -6.54
N GLU A 29 3.86 6.41 -7.65
CA GLU A 29 4.65 5.44 -8.42
C GLU A 29 5.79 4.86 -7.57
N GLU A 30 6.52 5.72 -6.85
CA GLU A 30 7.53 5.29 -5.89
C GLU A 30 6.91 4.36 -4.83
N LEU A 31 5.85 4.81 -4.14
CA LEU A 31 5.17 4.03 -3.12
C LEU A 31 4.72 2.65 -3.62
N THR A 32 4.08 2.61 -4.79
CA THR A 32 3.51 1.38 -5.36
C THR A 32 4.59 0.44 -5.90
N SER A 33 5.74 0.96 -6.33
CA SER A 33 6.89 0.15 -6.75
C SER A 33 7.52 -0.64 -5.61
N HIS A 34 7.37 -0.17 -4.37
CA HIS A 34 7.84 -0.89 -3.18
C HIS A 34 6.87 -1.94 -2.65
N LEU A 35 5.68 -2.10 -3.25
CA LEU A 35 4.70 -3.09 -2.79
C LEU A 35 5.25 -4.52 -2.96
N PRO A 36 4.98 -5.42 -2.00
CA PRO A 36 5.35 -6.82 -2.10
C PRO A 36 4.55 -7.52 -3.19
N ALA A 37 5.14 -8.61 -3.71
CA ALA A 37 4.40 -9.56 -4.54
C ALA A 37 3.34 -10.30 -3.70
N ALA A 38 2.27 -10.78 -4.35
CA ALA A 38 1.13 -11.40 -3.65
C ALA A 38 1.51 -12.68 -2.88
N ASP A 39 2.51 -13.43 -3.38
CA ASP A 39 3.06 -14.64 -2.78
C ASP A 39 4.08 -14.37 -1.67
N GLN A 40 4.63 -13.16 -1.60
CA GLN A 40 5.69 -12.75 -0.69
C GLN A 40 5.34 -11.44 0.04
N PRO A 41 4.24 -11.40 0.83
CA PRO A 41 3.65 -10.17 1.37
C PRO A 41 4.53 -9.42 2.40
N ARG A 42 5.67 -10.00 2.79
CA ARG A 42 6.62 -9.42 3.76
C ARG A 42 7.93 -8.96 3.12
N GLU A 43 8.06 -9.08 1.80
CA GLU A 43 9.27 -8.70 1.07
C GLU A 43 8.97 -7.64 0.03
N CYS A 44 9.69 -6.52 0.10
CA CYS A 44 9.60 -5.45 -0.88
C CYS A 44 10.13 -5.95 -2.24
N ALA A 45 9.29 -5.88 -3.28
CA ALA A 45 9.64 -6.38 -4.61
C ALA A 45 10.81 -5.63 -5.26
N LEU A 46 10.97 -4.34 -4.94
CA LEU A 46 12.03 -3.49 -5.51
C LEU A 46 13.35 -3.59 -4.75
N CYS A 47 13.30 -3.64 -3.42
CA CYS A 47 14.50 -3.64 -2.58
C CYS A 47 15.01 -5.04 -2.19
N SER A 48 14.21 -6.10 -2.37
CA SER A 48 14.49 -7.45 -1.86
C SER A 48 14.84 -7.49 -0.37
N ARG A 49 14.07 -6.76 0.44
CA ARG A 49 14.22 -6.66 1.91
C ARG A 49 12.86 -6.63 2.59
N SER A 50 12.83 -6.77 3.91
CA SER A 50 11.59 -6.73 4.69
C SER A 50 10.74 -5.51 4.36
N TRP A 51 9.45 -5.74 4.14
CA TRP A 51 8.44 -4.72 3.93
C TRP A 51 7.60 -4.51 5.20
N PRO A 52 7.25 -3.26 5.57
CA PRO A 52 7.53 -2.01 4.86
C PRO A 52 9.01 -1.61 4.94
N CYS A 53 9.52 -1.07 3.84
CA CYS A 53 10.90 -0.65 3.69
C CYS A 53 11.01 0.88 3.69
N ASP A 54 12.21 1.45 3.88
CA ASP A 54 12.38 2.91 3.99
C ASP A 54 11.86 3.69 2.75
N GLY A 55 11.95 3.10 1.55
CA GLY A 55 11.45 3.73 0.33
C GLY A 55 9.93 3.88 0.36
N PHE A 56 9.23 2.79 0.73
CA PHE A 56 7.79 2.82 0.99
C PHE A 56 7.43 3.82 2.08
N ASP A 57 8.13 3.80 3.23
CA ASP A 57 7.84 4.67 4.37
C ASP A 57 8.06 6.15 4.05
N ASN A 58 9.07 6.48 3.24
CA ASN A 58 9.34 7.85 2.83
C ASN A 58 8.23 8.37 1.91
N ALA A 59 7.86 7.60 0.88
CA ALA A 59 6.75 7.96 0.01
C ALA A 59 5.41 8.04 0.76
N ALA A 60 5.16 7.13 1.71
CA ALA A 60 3.97 7.14 2.56
C ALA A 60 3.89 8.41 3.43
N LYS A 61 5.02 8.88 3.97
CA LYS A 61 5.10 10.14 4.72
C LYS A 61 4.79 11.35 3.83
N GLU A 62 5.26 11.36 2.58
CA GLU A 62 4.97 12.43 1.63
C GLU A 62 3.48 12.49 1.27
N LEU A 63 2.83 11.34 1.01
CA LEU A 63 1.38 11.28 0.84
C LEU A 63 0.64 11.75 2.09
N GLY A 64 1.13 11.37 3.29
CA GLY A 64 0.59 11.81 4.56
C GLY A 64 0.63 13.34 4.75
N ARG A 65 1.73 14.00 4.36
CA ARG A 65 1.85 15.47 4.37
C ARG A 65 0.82 16.14 3.46
N ALA A 66 0.50 15.50 2.33
CA ALA A 66 -0.55 15.95 1.41
C ALA A 66 -1.97 15.51 1.81
N ARG A 67 -2.14 14.86 2.98
CA ARG A 67 -3.42 14.29 3.45
C ARG A 67 -4.04 13.28 2.49
N ILE A 68 -3.22 12.62 1.67
CA ILE A 68 -3.66 11.51 0.82
C ILE A 68 -3.50 10.20 1.61
N PRO A 69 -4.59 9.43 1.81
CA PRO A 69 -4.51 8.21 2.59
C PRO A 69 -3.76 7.10 1.83
N VAL A 70 -2.69 6.60 2.44
CA VAL A 70 -1.84 5.51 1.91
C VAL A 70 -2.65 4.24 1.60
N GLY A 71 -3.68 3.95 2.40
CA GLY A 71 -4.53 2.77 2.21
C GLY A 71 -5.28 2.71 0.87
N LEU A 72 -5.39 3.83 0.13
CA LEU A 72 -5.95 3.83 -1.23
C LEU A 72 -5.03 3.16 -2.27
N TRP A 73 -3.73 3.15 -1.99
CA TRP A 73 -2.70 2.66 -2.91
C TRP A 73 -2.13 1.30 -2.51
N VAL A 74 -2.52 0.80 -1.34
CA VAL A 74 -2.06 -0.48 -0.81
C VAL A 74 -3.19 -1.51 -0.90
N PRO A 75 -2.96 -2.69 -1.53
CA PRO A 75 -3.91 -3.79 -1.53
C PRO A 75 -4.43 -4.16 -0.14
N LEU A 76 -5.73 -4.43 -0.02
CA LEU A 76 -6.37 -4.76 1.27
C LEU A 76 -5.71 -5.93 2.01
N SER A 77 -5.16 -6.90 1.29
CA SER A 77 -4.43 -8.05 1.86
C SER A 77 -3.18 -7.66 2.66
N LEU A 78 -2.61 -6.49 2.38
CA LEU A 78 -1.42 -5.96 3.07
C LEU A 78 -1.77 -5.01 4.22
N HIS A 79 -3.04 -4.61 4.36
CA HIS A 79 -3.48 -3.71 5.43
C HIS A 79 -3.17 -4.26 6.83
N PRO A 80 -3.34 -5.57 7.13
CA PRO A 80 -3.00 -6.11 8.45
C PRO A 80 -1.52 -5.98 8.83
N ILE A 81 -0.62 -5.87 7.85
CA ILE A 81 0.82 -5.70 8.09
C ILE A 81 1.13 -4.24 8.46
N LEU A 82 0.52 -3.27 7.78
CA LEU A 82 0.73 -1.84 8.04
C LEU A 82 -0.04 -1.34 9.26
N TRP A 83 -1.26 -1.84 9.47
CA TRP A 83 -2.16 -1.43 10.54
C TRP A 83 -2.57 -2.65 11.35
N PRO A 84 -1.63 -3.25 12.11
CA PRO A 84 -1.96 -4.37 12.97
C PRO A 84 -3.04 -3.94 13.95
N GLN A 85 -4.14 -4.67 13.98
CA GLN A 85 -5.19 -4.45 14.97
C GLN A 85 -4.56 -4.62 16.35
N GLN A 86 -4.61 -3.59 17.19
CA GLN A 86 -4.14 -3.74 18.57
C GLN A 86 -4.98 -4.82 19.25
N PRO A 87 -4.37 -5.75 20.01
CA PRO A 87 -5.14 -6.65 20.85
C PRO A 87 -5.96 -5.78 21.81
N SER A 88 -7.29 -5.92 21.75
CA SER A 88 -8.18 -5.35 22.75
C SER A 88 -7.77 -5.94 24.11
N PHE A 89 -7.16 -5.13 24.97
CA PHE A 89 -6.88 -5.53 26.34
C PHE A 89 -8.22 -5.85 27.01
N GLY A 90 -8.46 -7.14 27.23
CA GLY A 90 -9.62 -7.63 27.95
C GLY A 90 -9.67 -7.04 29.36
N THR A 91 -10.85 -6.54 29.71
CA THR A 91 -11.33 -6.16 31.02
C THR A 91 -10.65 -6.96 32.15
N ARG A 92 -9.84 -6.30 32.98
CA ARG A 92 -9.59 -6.80 34.34
C ARG A 92 -10.88 -6.60 35.13
N ALA A 93 -11.61 -7.70 35.35
CA ALA A 93 -12.62 -7.76 36.39
C ALA A 93 -11.92 -7.60 37.74
N ASN A 94 -12.36 -6.62 38.52
CA ASN A 94 -12.17 -6.54 39.97
C ASN A 94 -13.47 -7.02 40.63
#